data_AF-A0A656G6T5-F1
#
_entry.id   AF-A0A656G6T5-F1
#
_cell.length_a   1.000
_cell.length_b   1.000
_cell.length_c   1.000
_cell.angle_alpha   90.00
_cell.angle_beta   90.00
_cell.angle_gamma   90.00
#
_symmetry.space_group_name_H-M   'P 1'
#
loop_
_entity.id
_entity.type
_entity.pdbx_description
1 polymer ?
#
loop_
_entity_poly.entity_id
_entity_poly.type
_entity_poly.pdbx_seq_one_letter_code
_entity_poly.pdbx_strand_id
1 'polypeptide(L)'
;TLTGSTANASGVNFTVSGTPAAGDQFVVESGTHQTENILNTLTAAIKALSTPTDGNLVASQKLDAALGSALGNIASSIDQASTARSAGGARQLAATAQGTTNDLLKGNNTVEQGTYVNADIVEATTRLTLQKTMLDASQQVFVQLSKLNLFSQL
;
A
#
# COMPACT_ATOMS: atom_id res chain seq x y z
N THR A 1 -5.77 -25.91 -37.23
CA THR A 1 -6.57 -26.24 -38.43
C THR A 1 -7.26 -24.98 -38.91
N LEU A 2 -7.33 -24.74 -40.23
CA LEU A 2 -8.10 -23.62 -40.81
C LEU A 2 -9.47 -24.13 -41.24
N THR A 3 -10.54 -23.56 -40.71
CA THR A 3 -11.93 -23.84 -41.10
C THR A 3 -12.58 -22.53 -41.54
N GLY A 4 -12.78 -22.36 -42.85
CA GLY A 4 -13.21 -21.08 -43.41
C GLY A 4 -12.17 -19.98 -43.16
N SER A 5 -12.60 -18.88 -42.54
CA SER A 5 -11.72 -17.75 -42.16
C SER A 5 -11.09 -17.90 -40.78
N THR A 6 -11.36 -18.98 -40.05
CA THR A 6 -10.87 -19.15 -38.66
C THR A 6 -9.79 -20.22 -38.61
N ALA A 7 -8.59 -19.83 -38.17
CA ALA A 7 -7.50 -20.73 -37.86
C ALA A 7 -7.47 -21.01 -36.36
N ASN A 8 -7.58 -22.27 -35.96
CA ASN A 8 -7.32 -22.70 -34.59
C ASN A 8 -5.88 -23.23 -34.47
N ALA A 9 -5.10 -22.65 -33.55
CA ALA A 9 -3.77 -23.14 -33.22
C ALA A 9 -3.56 -23.08 -31.70
N SER A 10 -3.12 -24.18 -31.10
CA SER A 10 -2.78 -24.27 -29.68
C SER A 10 -3.88 -23.77 -28.71
N GLY A 11 -5.16 -23.95 -29.08
CA GLY A 11 -6.31 -23.50 -28.29
C GLY A 11 -6.72 -22.04 -28.49
N VAL A 12 -6.00 -21.29 -29.33
CA VAL A 12 -6.33 -19.90 -29.69
C VAL A 12 -6.98 -19.86 -31.06
N ASN A 13 -8.03 -19.05 -31.20
CA ASN A 13 -8.74 -18.82 -32.45
C ASN A 13 -8.26 -17.52 -33.10
N PHE A 14 -7.80 -17.62 -34.34
CA PHE A 14 -7.38 -16.50 -35.15
C PHE A 14 -8.34 -16.34 -36.32
N THR A 15 -8.76 -15.11 -36.60
CA THR A 15 -9.57 -14.82 -37.78
C THR A 15 -8.65 -14.24 -38.84
N VAL A 16 -8.54 -14.93 -39.97
CA VAL A 16 -7.80 -14.49 -41.15
C VAL A 16 -8.80 -13.88 -42.12
N SER A 17 -8.65 -12.58 -42.39
CA SER A 17 -9.43 -11.85 -43.38
C SER A 17 -8.68 -11.77 -44.71
N GLY A 18 -9.44 -11.67 -45.82
CA GLY A 18 -8.88 -11.67 -47.18
C GLY A 18 -8.69 -13.07 -47.77
N THR A 19 -8.11 -13.14 -48.98
CA THR A 19 -7.79 -14.39 -49.68
C THR A 19 -6.28 -14.62 -49.60
N PRO A 20 -5.79 -15.54 -48.74
CA PRO A 20 -4.37 -15.85 -48.66
C PRO A 20 -3.86 -16.42 -49.99
N ALA A 21 -2.68 -15.98 -50.42
CA ALA A 21 -2.02 -16.55 -51.59
C ALA A 21 -1.26 -17.83 -51.21
N ALA A 22 -1.00 -18.69 -52.20
CA ALA A 22 -0.20 -19.89 -51.99
C ALA A 22 1.23 -19.50 -51.56
N GLY A 23 1.64 -19.94 -50.37
CA GLY A 23 2.96 -19.62 -49.79
C GLY A 23 2.95 -18.57 -48.69
N ASP A 24 1.81 -17.94 -48.40
CA ASP A 24 1.68 -17.03 -47.26
C ASP A 24 1.89 -17.79 -45.94
N GLN A 25 2.72 -17.22 -45.06
CA GLN A 25 3.05 -17.78 -43.76
C GLN A 25 2.64 -16.82 -42.64
N PHE A 26 1.83 -17.34 -41.71
CA PHE A 26 1.46 -16.65 -40.48
C PHE A 26 2.18 -17.34 -39.33
N VAL A 27 3.06 -16.62 -38.66
CA VAL A 27 3.77 -17.12 -37.48
C VAL A 27 3.03 -16.63 -36.24
N VAL A 28 2.57 -17.58 -35.43
CA VAL A 28 2.01 -17.31 -34.11
C VAL A 28 3.04 -17.76 -33.10
N GLU A 29 3.63 -16.79 -32.41
CA GLU A 29 4.55 -17.06 -31.31
C GLU A 29 3.86 -16.74 -29.99
N SER A 30 4.25 -17.44 -28.92
CA SER A 30 3.85 -17.06 -27.57
C SER A 30 4.45 -15.70 -27.26
N GLY A 31 3.68 -14.63 -27.48
CA GLY A 31 4.20 -13.27 -27.38
C GLY A 31 4.61 -12.92 -25.95
N THR A 32 5.71 -12.19 -25.86
CA THR A 32 6.16 -11.44 -24.68
C THR A 32 5.25 -10.25 -24.37
N HIS A 33 3.96 -10.30 -24.71
CA HIS A 33 3.00 -9.19 -24.56
C HIS A 33 2.95 -8.64 -23.13
N GLN A 34 3.28 -9.46 -22.13
CA GLN A 34 3.40 -9.05 -20.72
C GLN A 34 4.78 -8.50 -20.32
N THR A 35 5.83 -8.72 -21.11
CA THR A 35 7.20 -8.26 -20.80
C THR A 35 7.72 -7.24 -21.80
N GLU A 36 6.99 -6.96 -22.88
CA GLU A 36 7.37 -5.92 -23.83
C GLU A 36 7.22 -4.54 -23.22
N ASN A 37 8.23 -3.70 -23.48
CA ASN A 37 8.22 -2.34 -23.02
C ASN A 37 7.21 -1.52 -23.86
N ILE A 38 6.38 -0.72 -23.20
CA ILE A 38 5.43 0.16 -23.87
C ILE A 38 6.11 1.13 -24.86
N LEU A 39 7.33 1.58 -24.57
CA LEU A 39 8.13 2.44 -25.44
C LEU A 39 8.60 1.69 -26.70
N ASN A 40 8.94 0.40 -26.57
CA ASN A 40 9.25 -0.44 -27.73
C ASN A 40 8.01 -0.62 -28.60
N THR A 41 6.86 -0.86 -27.97
CA THR A 41 5.56 -0.98 -28.65
C THR A 41 5.21 0.29 -29.42
N LEU A 42 5.36 1.46 -28.81
CA LEU A 42 5.14 2.76 -29.47
C LEU A 42 6.11 2.97 -30.62
N THR A 43 7.40 2.64 -30.42
CA THR A 43 8.42 2.76 -31.47
C THR A 43 8.10 1.86 -32.67
N ALA A 44 7.66 0.62 -32.41
CA ALA A 44 7.24 -0.31 -33.45
C ALA A 44 6.00 0.19 -34.21
N ALA A 45 5.01 0.76 -33.50
CA ALA A 45 3.83 1.34 -34.11
C ALA A 45 4.15 2.56 -34.99
N ILE A 46 5.00 3.48 -34.51
CA ILE A 46 5.46 4.65 -35.28
C ILE A 46 6.21 4.18 -36.53
N LYS A 47 7.09 3.19 -36.40
CA LYS A 47 7.84 2.63 -37.54
C LYS A 47 6.91 2.01 -38.57
N ALA A 48 5.89 1.27 -38.12
CA ALA A 48 4.88 0.70 -39.01
C ALA A 48 4.14 1.80 -39.77
N LEU A 49 3.63 2.82 -39.08
CA LEU A 49 2.94 3.97 -39.68
C LEU A 49 3.83 4.81 -40.61
N SER A 50 5.15 4.81 -40.40
CA SER A 50 6.11 5.55 -41.23
C SER A 50 6.57 4.75 -42.47
N THR A 51 6.14 3.50 -42.61
CA THR A 51 6.51 2.64 -43.74
C THR A 51 5.50 2.85 -44.87
N PRO A 52 5.93 3.27 -46.08
CA PRO A 52 5.01 3.45 -47.21
C PRO A 52 4.32 2.14 -47.60
N THR A 53 3.00 2.17 -47.75
CA THR A 53 2.18 1.00 -48.13
C THR A 53 1.53 1.12 -49.51
N ASP A 54 1.74 2.24 -50.21
CA ASP A 54 1.01 2.57 -51.43
C ASP A 54 1.20 1.52 -52.54
N GLY A 55 0.07 1.00 -53.04
CA GLY A 55 0.03 0.01 -54.11
C GLY A 55 0.51 -1.39 -53.73
N ASN A 56 0.89 -1.65 -52.47
CA ASN A 56 1.40 -2.94 -52.02
C ASN A 56 0.49 -3.59 -50.96
N LEU A 57 -0.31 -4.57 -51.39
CA LEU A 57 -1.19 -5.37 -50.54
C LEU A 57 -0.48 -6.04 -49.36
N VAL A 58 0.76 -6.50 -49.54
CA VAL A 58 1.54 -7.14 -48.47
C VAL A 58 2.01 -6.11 -47.44
N ALA A 59 2.39 -4.92 -47.88
CA ALA A 59 2.78 -3.84 -46.98
C ALA A 59 1.59 -3.35 -46.14
N SER A 60 0.40 -3.23 -46.75
CA SER A 60 -0.83 -2.88 -46.03
C SER A 60 -1.21 -3.92 -44.98
N GLN A 61 -1.12 -5.21 -45.30
CA GLN A 61 -1.40 -6.30 -44.34
C GLN A 61 -0.40 -6.33 -43.19
N LYS A 62 0.88 -6.05 -43.46
CA LYS A 62 1.92 -5.93 -42.41
C LYS A 62 1.67 -4.75 -41.50
N LEU A 63 1.18 -3.63 -42.03
CA LEU A 63 0.77 -2.48 -41.23
C LEU A 63 -0.37 -2.84 -40.28
N ASP A 64 -1.44 -3.46 -40.79
CA ASP A 64 -2.59 -3.87 -39.97
C ASP A 64 -2.20 -4.85 -38.86
N ALA A 65 -1.36 -5.84 -39.17
CA ALA A 65 -0.85 -6.80 -38.20
C ALA A 65 0.01 -6.14 -37.10
N ALA A 66 0.86 -5.18 -37.49
CA ALA A 66 1.69 -4.42 -36.55
C ALA A 66 0.85 -3.54 -35.63
N LEU A 67 -0.19 -2.88 -36.16
CA LEU A 67 -1.10 -2.07 -35.37
C LEU A 67 -1.96 -2.91 -34.42
N GLY A 68 -2.46 -4.07 -34.86
CA GLY A 68 -3.19 -5.00 -34.00
C GLY A 68 -2.33 -5.51 -32.83
N SER A 69 -1.07 -5.84 -33.12
CA SER A 69 -0.11 -6.26 -32.08
C SER A 69 0.21 -5.12 -31.10
N ALA A 70 0.40 -3.90 -31.62
CA ALA A 70 0.66 -2.73 -30.79
C ALA A 70 -0.53 -2.42 -29.86
N LEU A 71 -1.76 -2.52 -30.37
CA LEU A 71 -2.97 -2.32 -29.57
C LEU A 71 -3.08 -3.35 -28.44
N GLY A 72 -2.80 -4.64 -28.72
CA GLY A 72 -2.80 -5.70 -27.71
C GLY A 72 -1.75 -5.47 -26.60
N ASN A 73 -0.54 -5.02 -26.98
CA ASN A 73 0.52 -4.67 -26.04
C ASN A 73 0.16 -3.45 -25.18
N ILE A 74 -0.45 -2.42 -25.77
CA ILE A 74 -0.91 -1.23 -25.05
C ILE A 74 -1.98 -1.60 -24.02
N ALA A 75 -2.98 -2.41 -24.41
CA ALA A 75 -4.01 -2.89 -23.49
C ALA A 75 -3.39 -3.66 -22.30
N SER A 76 -2.47 -4.58 -22.58
CA SER A 76 -1.75 -5.33 -21.53
C SER A 76 -0.96 -4.41 -20.60
N SER A 77 -0.32 -3.37 -21.14
CA SER A 77 0.43 -2.38 -20.36
C SER A 77 -0.47 -1.53 -19.46
N ILE A 78 -1.67 -1.18 -19.93
CA ILE A 78 -2.68 -0.47 -19.13
C ILE A 78 -3.13 -1.33 -17.95
N ASP A 79 -3.37 -2.63 -18.18
CA ASP A 79 -3.77 -3.55 -17.12
C ASP A 79 -2.67 -3.73 -16.07
N GLN A 80 -1.41 -3.80 -16.49
CA GLN A 80 -0.27 -3.83 -15.58
C GLN A 80 -0.16 -2.55 -14.74
N ALA A 81 -0.30 -1.38 -15.37
CA ALA A 81 -0.29 -0.10 -14.66
C ALA A 81 -1.46 0.02 -13.68
N SER A 82 -2.65 -0.43 -14.06
CA SER A 82 -3.83 -0.51 -13.20
C SER A 82 -3.59 -1.42 -12.00
N THR A 83 -3.02 -2.61 -12.23
CA THR A 83 -2.65 -3.57 -11.17
C THR A 83 -1.66 -2.97 -10.18
N ALA A 84 -0.61 -2.30 -10.69
CA ALA A 84 0.38 -1.63 -9.85
C ALA A 84 -0.24 -0.50 -9.01
N ARG A 85 -1.12 0.31 -9.60
CA ARG A 85 -1.86 1.37 -8.90
C ARG A 85 -2.76 0.80 -7.80
N SER A 86 -3.51 -0.26 -8.10
CA SER A 86 -4.36 -0.95 -7.12
C SER A 86 -3.54 -1.53 -5.97
N ALA A 87 -2.39 -2.15 -6.25
CA ALA A 87 -1.48 -2.64 -5.23
C ALA A 87 -0.89 -1.50 -4.38
N GLY A 88 -0.64 -0.33 -4.98
CA GLY A 88 -0.27 0.89 -4.26
C GLY A 88 -1.38 1.35 -3.31
N GLY A 89 -2.62 1.42 -3.79
CA GLY A 89 -3.79 1.78 -2.97
C GLY A 89 -4.04 0.82 -1.81
N ALA A 90 -3.87 -0.48 -2.02
CA ALA A 90 -3.97 -1.48 -0.95
C ALA A 90 -2.90 -1.27 0.13
N ARG A 91 -1.65 -0.97 -0.26
CA ARG A 91 -0.57 -0.66 0.69
C ARG A 91 -0.84 0.64 1.45
N GLN A 92 -1.37 1.66 0.79
CA GLN A 92 -1.76 2.91 1.44
C GLN A 92 -2.84 2.66 2.51
N LEU A 93 -3.87 1.89 2.18
CA LEU A 93 -4.93 1.54 3.13
C LEU A 93 -4.36 0.79 4.34
N ALA A 94 -3.48 -0.19 4.12
CA ALA A 94 -2.81 -0.92 5.20
C ALA A 94 -1.97 0.01 6.09
N ALA A 95 -1.22 0.95 5.49
CA ALA A 95 -0.44 1.93 6.24
C ALA A 95 -1.32 2.85 7.10
N THR A 96 -2.45 3.33 6.56
CA THR A 96 -3.42 4.13 7.32
C THR A 96 -4.00 3.34 8.49
N ALA A 97 -4.42 2.09 8.28
CA ALA A 97 -4.94 1.23 9.33
C ALA A 97 -3.90 0.96 10.44
N GLN A 98 -2.63 0.76 10.06
CA GLN A 98 -1.53 0.64 11.01
C GLN A 98 -1.31 1.93 11.79
N GLY A 99 -1.41 3.10 11.13
CA GLY A 99 -1.35 4.41 11.78
C GLY A 99 -2.40 4.56 12.88
N THR A 100 -3.66 4.26 12.58
CA THR A 100 -4.75 4.27 13.57
C THR A 100 -4.47 3.32 14.74
N THR A 101 -3.96 2.12 14.46
CA THR A 101 -3.60 1.15 15.51
C THR A 101 -2.47 1.68 16.41
N ASN A 102 -1.46 2.32 15.83
CA ASN A 102 -0.35 2.90 16.58
C ASN A 102 -0.81 4.07 17.46
N ASP A 103 -1.73 4.89 16.97
CA ASP A 103 -2.27 6.01 17.74
C ASP A 103 -3.14 5.51 18.91
N LEU A 104 -3.94 4.47 18.70
CA LEU A 104 -4.68 3.79 19.78
C LEU A 104 -3.72 3.21 20.83
N LEU A 105 -2.64 2.55 20.39
CA LEU A 105 -1.65 1.98 21.31
C LEU A 105 -0.96 3.07 22.12
N LYS A 106 -0.59 4.20 21.49
CA LYS A 106 -0.03 5.37 22.21
C LYS A 106 -1.01 5.91 23.23
N GLY A 107 -2.27 6.10 22.86
CA GLY A 107 -3.31 6.58 23.76
C GLY A 107 -3.50 5.66 24.98
N ASN A 108 -3.61 4.36 24.74
CA ASN A 108 -3.71 3.36 25.80
C ASN A 108 -2.48 3.38 26.72
N ASN A 109 -1.26 3.46 26.16
CA ASN A 109 -0.05 3.58 26.95
C ASN A 109 -0.04 4.84 27.82
N THR A 110 -0.53 5.98 27.32
CA THR A 110 -0.66 7.21 28.12
C THR A 110 -1.65 7.03 29.26
N VAL A 111 -2.80 6.39 29.03
CA VAL A 111 -3.80 6.12 30.07
C VAL A 111 -3.23 5.17 31.13
N GLU A 112 -2.62 4.06 30.72
CA GLU A 112 -2.01 3.08 31.62
C GLU A 112 -0.91 3.72 32.47
N GLN A 113 0.03 4.46 31.85
CA GLN A 113 1.06 5.19 32.59
C GLN A 113 0.46 6.20 33.57
N GLY A 114 -0.59 6.92 33.16
CA GLY A 114 -1.31 7.85 34.02
C GLY A 114 -1.92 7.16 35.25
N THR A 115 -2.50 5.97 35.10
CA THR A 115 -3.06 5.21 36.22
C THR A 115 -1.99 4.87 37.27
N TYR A 116 -0.82 4.39 36.86
CA TYR A 116 0.26 4.05 37.80
C TYR A 116 0.88 5.29 38.46
N VAL A 117 1.20 6.32 37.66
CA VAL A 117 1.87 7.53 38.17
C VAL A 117 0.94 8.35 39.06
N ASN A 118 -0.33 8.51 38.67
CA ASN A 118 -1.27 9.30 39.46
C ASN A 118 -1.65 8.60 40.78
N ALA A 119 -1.76 7.27 40.78
CA ALA A 119 -2.01 6.51 42.01
C ALA A 119 -0.87 6.69 43.03
N ASP A 120 0.38 6.60 42.59
CA ASP A 120 1.56 6.78 43.45
C ASP A 120 1.64 8.20 44.04
N ILE A 121 1.39 9.24 43.23
CA ILE A 121 1.37 10.64 43.72
C ILE A 121 0.31 10.83 44.81
N VAL A 122 -0.88 10.25 44.67
CA VAL A 122 -1.96 10.34 45.67
C VAL A 122 -1.56 9.61 46.96
N GLU A 123 -1.00 8.41 46.85
CA GLU A 123 -0.54 7.64 48.02
C GLU A 123 0.61 8.36 48.75
N ALA A 124 1.63 8.79 48.01
CA ALA A 124 2.78 9.50 48.56
C ALA A 124 2.37 10.81 49.25
N THR A 125 1.47 11.59 48.65
CA THR A 125 0.96 12.84 49.22
C THR A 125 0.14 12.57 50.48
N THR A 126 -0.71 11.55 50.46
CA THR A 126 -1.52 11.15 51.63
C THR A 126 -0.63 10.71 52.78
N ARG A 127 0.36 9.86 52.51
CA ARG A 127 1.32 9.39 53.50
C ARG A 127 2.15 10.53 54.08
N LEU A 128 2.64 11.45 53.24
CA LEU A 128 3.36 12.64 53.68
C LEU A 128 2.49 13.54 54.56
N THR A 129 1.22 13.72 54.20
CA THR A 129 0.27 14.53 54.97
C THR A 129 0.01 13.91 56.34
N LEU A 130 -0.23 12.61 56.41
CA LEU A 130 -0.38 11.88 57.68
C LEU A 130 0.88 12.00 58.56
N GLN A 131 2.07 11.89 57.96
CA GLN A 131 3.33 12.07 58.66
C GLN A 131 3.48 13.49 59.22
N LYS A 132 3.13 14.52 58.44
CA LYS A 132 3.13 15.92 58.92
C LYS A 132 2.13 16.13 60.04
N THR A 133 0.89 15.66 59.91
CA THR A 133 -0.14 15.77 60.96
C THR A 133 0.30 15.06 62.25
N MET A 134 0.89 13.87 62.15
CA MET A 134 1.45 13.16 63.32
C MET A 134 2.61 13.92 63.96
N LEU A 135 3.50 14.50 63.16
CA LEU A 135 4.62 15.30 63.64
C LEU A 135 4.14 16.57 64.36
N ASP A 136 3.18 17.30 63.78
CA ASP A 136 2.61 18.51 64.36
C ASP A 136 1.87 18.19 65.67
N ALA A 137 1.09 17.10 65.71
CA ALA A 137 0.45 16.63 66.93
C ALA A 137 1.47 16.26 68.02
N SER A 138 2.55 15.56 67.65
CA SER A 138 3.63 15.19 68.58
C SER A 138 4.33 16.42 69.16
N GLN A 139 4.55 17.46 68.35
CA GLN A 139 5.11 18.73 68.80
C GLN A 139 4.17 19.46 69.77
N GLN A 140 2.85 19.48 69.49
CA GLN A 140 1.87 20.07 70.40
C GLN A 140 1.80 19.34 71.74
N VAL A 141 1.79 18.01 71.74
CA VAL A 141 1.80 17.19 72.96
C VAL A 141 3.07 17.45 73.76
N PHE A 142 4.24 17.51 73.10
CA PHE A 142 5.50 17.82 73.77
C PHE A 142 5.49 19.20 74.44
N VAL A 143 4.94 20.23 73.78
CA VAL A 143 4.79 21.58 74.35
C VAL A 143 3.83 21.56 75.55
N GLN A 144 2.71 20.85 75.47
CA GLN A 144 1.77 20.72 76.58
C GLN A 144 2.39 20.00 77.78
N LEU A 145 3.12 18.90 77.55
CA LEU A 145 3.82 18.15 78.59
C LEU A 145 4.94 18.99 79.24
N SER A 146 5.70 19.72 78.44
CA SER A 146 6.76 20.62 78.92
C SER A 146 6.20 21.75 79.79
N LYS A 147 5.02 22.29 79.45
CA LYS A 147 4.32 23.28 80.29
C LYS A 147 3.86 22.66 81.61
N LEU A 148 3.29 21.46 81.60
CA LEU A 148 2.84 20.77 82.83
C LEU A 148 4.00 20.49 83.79
N ASN A 149 5.18 20.14 83.28
CA ASN A 149 6.35 19.88 84.12
C ASN A 149 6.92 21.16 84.75
N LEU A 150 6.85 22.30 84.04
CA LEU A 150 7.32 23.61 84.53
C LEU A 150 6.40 24.20 85.62
N PHE A 151 5.09 23.92 85.58
CA PHE A 151 4.15 24.26 86.65
C PHE A 151 4.13 23.24 87.81
N SER A 152 4.77 22.07 87.66
CA SER A 152 4.95 21.10 88.74
C SER A 152 6.24 21.32 89.56
N GLN A 153 7.07 22.31 89.18
CA GLN A 153 8.31 22.67 89.88
C GLN A 153 8.23 24.02 90.64
N LEU A 154 7.05 24.64 90.73
CA LEU A 154 6.72 25.64 91.74
C LEU A 154 5.75 25.04 92.76
#